data_AF-A0A8J6XL23-F1
#
_entry.id   AF-A0A8J6XL23-F1
#
_cell.length_a   1.000
_cell.length_b   1.000
_cell.length_c   1.000
_cell.angle_alpha   90.00
_cell.angle_beta   90.00
_cell.angle_gamma   90.00
#
_symmetry.space_group_name_H-M   'P 1'
#
loop_
_entity.id
_entity.type
_entity.pdbx_description
1 polymer ?
#
loop_
_entity_poly.entity_id
_entity_poly.type
_entity_poly.pdbx_seq_one_letter_code
_entity_poly.pdbx_strand_id
1 'polypeptide(L)'
;GNIGLTKIALINEENQTLQIPLESFNELLKNRDFLLQYNRRDSHESANKILKAASDIELMEANRRYQVIAPCLQGEPVKNINFPRRSIYYWLKAWRDAELKYGIGYIGLLPNYKKRGNRSNKLTTAVLQLIEEFISKDYESLKQKGKFASYSALCGEHPIFAEIAIHECSMGRIQQ
;
A
#
# COMPACT_ATOMS: atom_id res chain seq x y z
N GLY A 1 -47.49 21.68 12.78
CA GLY A 1 -46.47 22.54 13.41
C GLY A 1 -45.15 21.81 13.33
N ASN A 2 -44.13 22.43 12.75
CA ASN A 2 -42.82 21.79 12.64
C ASN A 2 -42.13 21.88 14.01
N ILE A 3 -42.04 20.77 14.73
CA ILE A 3 -41.30 20.68 16.00
C ILE A 3 -39.83 20.52 15.60
N GLY A 4 -39.26 21.58 15.06
CA GLY A 4 -37.87 21.62 14.63
C GLY A 4 -36.94 21.60 15.84
N LEU A 5 -35.82 20.90 15.72
CA LEU A 5 -34.73 20.92 16.70
C LEU A 5 -34.24 22.36 16.89
N THR A 6 -34.57 23.01 18.00
CA THR A 6 -34.21 24.43 18.25
C THR A 6 -32.92 24.60 19.03
N LYS A 7 -32.41 23.54 19.66
CA LYS A 7 -31.26 23.60 20.57
C LYS A 7 -30.27 22.47 20.31
N ILE A 8 -28.99 22.78 20.47
CA ILE A 8 -27.87 21.83 20.44
C ILE A 8 -27.20 21.84 21.82
N ALA A 9 -26.90 20.66 22.37
CA ALA A 9 -26.07 20.53 23.56
C ALA A 9 -24.62 20.23 23.15
N LEU A 10 -23.69 21.04 23.63
CA LEU A 10 -22.25 20.83 23.56
C LEU A 10 -21.77 20.28 24.89
N ILE A 11 -20.74 19.46 24.87
CA ILE A 11 -20.11 18.91 26.08
C ILE A 11 -18.69 19.45 26.13
N ASN A 12 -18.29 20.04 27.26
CA ASN A 12 -16.92 20.51 27.47
C ASN A 12 -16.01 19.40 28.01
N GLU A 13 -14.72 19.69 28.19
CA GLU A 13 -13.73 18.73 28.71
C GLU A 13 -14.02 18.26 30.14
N GLU A 14 -14.78 19.05 30.91
CA GLU A 14 -15.25 18.71 32.27
C GLU A 14 -16.58 17.93 32.27
N ASN A 15 -17.03 17.46 31.09
CA ASN A 15 -18.28 16.72 30.88
C ASN A 15 -19.55 17.50 31.26
N GLN A 16 -19.47 18.83 31.32
CA GLN A 16 -20.60 19.72 31.53
C GLN A 16 -21.28 20.03 30.20
N THR A 17 -22.61 20.12 30.25
CA THR A 17 -23.42 20.41 29.07
C THR A 17 -23.67 21.91 28.93
N LEU A 18 -23.28 22.47 27.79
CA LEU A 18 -23.60 23.84 27.38
C LEU A 18 -24.63 23.79 26.26
N GLN A 19 -25.80 24.38 26.47
CA GLN A 19 -26.81 24.47 25.41
C GLN A 19 -26.69 25.78 24.63
N ILE A 20 -26.70 25.68 23.31
CA ILE A 20 -26.74 26.82 22.41
C ILE A 20 -27.91 26.68 21.41
N PRO A 21 -28.52 27.80 20.98
CA PRO A 21 -29.50 27.78 19.91
C PRO A 21 -28.91 27.20 18.61
N LEU A 22 -29.72 26.45 17.86
CA LEU A 22 -29.30 25.90 16.56
C LEU A 22 -28.88 27.00 15.58
N GLU A 23 -29.56 28.14 15.60
CA GLU A 23 -29.23 29.28 14.74
C GLU A 23 -27.84 29.84 15.06
N SER A 24 -27.52 30.06 16.34
CA SER A 24 -26.19 30.52 16.77
C SER A 24 -25.11 29.50 16.41
N PHE A 25 -25.37 28.20 16.55
CA PHE A 25 -24.45 27.16 16.09
C PHE A 25 -24.20 27.25 14.57
N ASN A 26 -25.26 27.44 13.79
CA ASN A 26 -25.15 27.58 12.33
C ASN A 26 -24.40 28.85 11.92
N GLU A 27 -24.55 29.96 12.65
CA GLU A 27 -23.75 31.16 12.42
C GLU A 27 -22.26 30.90 12.70
N LEU A 28 -21.94 30.21 13.80
CA LEU A 28 -20.57 29.78 14.08
C LEU A 28 -20.01 28.87 12.96
N LEU A 29 -20.83 27.96 12.39
CA LEU A 29 -20.47 27.13 11.21
C LEU A 29 -20.15 27.97 9.98
N LYS A 30 -20.95 29.02 9.73
CA LYS A 30 -20.75 29.91 8.58
C LYS A 30 -19.52 30.81 8.73
N ASN A 31 -19.31 31.34 9.93
CA ASN A 31 -18.23 32.29 10.20
C ASN A 31 -16.86 31.60 10.36
N ARG A 32 -16.84 30.26 10.51
CA ARG A 32 -15.62 29.45 10.76
C ARG A 32 -14.88 29.84 12.04
N ASP A 33 -15.62 30.29 13.06
CA ASP A 33 -15.07 30.70 14.35
C ASP A 33 -14.72 29.52 15.28
N PHE A 34 -14.68 28.29 14.76
CA PHE A 34 -14.15 27.12 15.45
C PHE A 34 -13.10 26.41 14.60
N LEU A 35 -12.12 25.83 15.29
CA LEU A 35 -11.22 24.85 14.72
C LEU A 35 -11.79 23.46 15.03
N LEU A 36 -12.19 22.73 14.00
CA LEU A 36 -12.45 21.30 14.11
C LEU A 36 -11.13 20.60 14.49
N GLN A 37 -10.94 20.34 15.78
CA GLN A 37 -9.94 19.37 16.23
C GLN A 37 -10.47 17.98 15.96
N TYR A 38 -10.37 17.55 14.69
CA TYR A 38 -10.23 16.13 14.43
C TYR A 38 -8.95 15.68 15.13
N ASN A 39 -8.94 14.50 15.73
CA ASN A 39 -7.74 13.93 16.35
C ASN A 39 -6.72 13.60 15.22
N ARG A 40 -6.03 14.64 14.71
CA ARG A 40 -5.33 14.68 13.41
C ARG A 40 -3.81 14.62 13.54
N ARG A 41 -3.26 14.76 14.76
CA ARG A 41 -1.82 14.98 14.98
C ARG A 41 -0.98 13.75 14.60
N ASP A 42 -1.40 12.55 14.99
CA ASP A 42 -0.68 11.30 14.65
C ASP A 42 -0.74 10.97 13.15
N SER A 43 -1.88 11.28 12.54
CA SER A 43 -2.17 11.04 11.13
C SER A 43 -1.29 11.91 10.22
N HIS A 44 -1.15 13.20 10.57
CA HIS A 44 -0.33 14.16 9.80
C HIS A 44 1.17 13.91 9.92
N GLU A 45 1.66 13.49 11.09
CA GLU A 45 3.09 13.17 11.25
C GLU A 45 3.47 11.92 10.43
N SER A 46 2.61 10.89 10.48
CA SER A 46 2.77 9.68 9.67
C SER A 46 2.73 10.00 8.17
N ALA A 47 1.82 10.88 7.76
CA ALA A 47 1.71 11.35 6.38
C ALA A 47 2.98 12.06 5.89
N ASN A 48 3.50 13.00 6.69
CA ASN A 48 4.72 13.74 6.37
C ASN A 48 5.95 12.85 6.26
N LYS A 49 6.07 11.82 7.12
CA LYS A 49 7.15 10.83 7.04
C LYS A 49 7.13 10.07 5.72
N ILE A 50 5.94 9.64 5.28
CA ILE A 50 5.77 8.92 4.00
C ILE A 50 6.16 9.82 2.82
N LEU A 51 5.67 11.06 2.80
CA LEU A 51 5.97 12.01 1.72
C LEU A 51 7.45 12.35 1.63
N LYS A 52 8.12 12.58 2.78
CA LYS A 52 9.57 12.84 2.82
C LYS A 52 10.42 11.64 2.39
N ALA A 53 9.91 10.42 2.56
CA ALA A 53 10.62 9.20 2.18
C ALA A 53 10.37 8.75 0.74
N ALA A 54 9.38 9.32 0.05
CA ALA A 54 9.06 9.02 -1.34
C ALA A 54 10.15 9.56 -2.27
N SER A 55 10.57 8.78 -3.27
CA SER A 55 11.50 9.27 -4.29
C SER A 55 10.79 10.16 -5.31
N ASP A 56 11.56 10.96 -6.05
CA ASP A 56 11.03 11.83 -7.11
C ASP A 56 10.22 11.04 -8.16
N ILE A 57 10.67 9.85 -8.53
CA ILE A 57 9.96 8.97 -9.46
C ILE A 57 8.61 8.53 -8.87
N GLU A 58 8.56 8.22 -7.57
CA GLU A 58 7.31 7.86 -6.88
C GLU A 58 6.33 9.04 -6.84
N LEU A 59 6.84 10.25 -6.60
CA LEU A 59 6.04 11.48 -6.59
C LEU A 59 5.53 11.84 -7.99
N MET A 60 6.36 11.70 -9.04
CA MET A 60 5.95 11.93 -10.42
C MET A 60 4.81 10.99 -10.84
N GLU A 61 4.91 9.71 -10.52
CA GLU A 61 3.85 8.74 -10.83
C GLU A 61 2.57 9.02 -10.01
N ALA A 62 2.70 9.45 -8.75
CA ALA A 62 1.54 9.87 -7.96
C ALA A 62 0.85 11.10 -8.56
N ASN A 63 1.61 12.10 -9.00
CA ASN A 63 1.09 13.27 -9.72
C ASN A 63 0.37 12.87 -11.02
N ARG A 64 0.97 11.95 -11.80
CA ARG A 64 0.36 11.44 -13.03
C ARG A 64 -0.98 10.75 -12.75
N ARG A 65 -1.07 9.95 -11.68
CA ARG A 65 -2.33 9.32 -11.24
C ARG A 65 -3.35 10.34 -10.76
N TYR A 66 -2.89 11.35 -10.02
CA TYR A 66 -3.75 12.43 -9.53
C TYR A 66 -4.44 13.16 -10.68
N GLN A 67 -3.69 13.52 -11.73
CA GLN A 67 -4.25 14.16 -12.93
C GLN A 67 -5.37 13.32 -13.58
N VAL A 68 -5.25 11.99 -13.54
CA VAL A 68 -6.28 11.09 -14.09
C VAL A 68 -7.54 11.06 -13.24
N ILE A 69 -7.40 11.07 -11.91
CA ILE A 69 -8.55 10.89 -11.00
C ILE A 69 -9.14 12.21 -10.48
N ALA A 70 -8.45 13.34 -10.63
CA ALA A 70 -8.90 14.64 -10.12
C ALA A 70 -10.31 15.03 -10.59
N PRO A 71 -10.70 14.85 -11.87
CA PRO A 71 -12.08 15.12 -12.30
C PRO A 71 -13.10 14.22 -11.58
N CYS A 72 -12.76 12.94 -11.38
CA CYS A 72 -13.61 11.99 -10.68
C CYS A 72 -13.78 12.35 -9.19
N LEU A 73 -12.75 12.93 -8.57
CA LEU A 73 -12.82 13.44 -7.20
C LEU A 73 -13.74 14.67 -7.09
N GLN A 74 -13.92 15.41 -8.18
CA GLN A 74 -14.83 16.56 -8.30
C GLN A 74 -16.27 16.15 -8.68
N GLY A 75 -16.54 14.85 -8.82
CA GLY A 75 -17.88 14.31 -9.13
C GLY A 75 -18.12 14.04 -10.61
N GLU A 76 -17.12 14.21 -11.49
CA GLU A 76 -17.25 13.82 -12.89
C GLU A 76 -17.20 12.29 -13.06
N PRO A 77 -17.90 11.71 -14.06
CA PRO A 77 -17.82 10.29 -14.31
C PRO A 77 -16.46 9.91 -14.91
N VAL A 78 -16.07 8.64 -14.74
CA VAL A 78 -14.82 8.09 -15.27
C VAL A 78 -14.86 8.04 -16.81
N LYS A 79 -14.18 9.00 -17.46
CA LYS A 79 -14.14 9.14 -18.93
C LYS A 79 -12.79 8.79 -19.56
N ASN A 80 -11.72 8.63 -18.78
CA ASN A 80 -10.37 8.53 -19.35
C ASN A 80 -10.17 7.21 -20.12
N ILE A 81 -10.00 7.31 -21.44
CA ILE A 81 -9.88 6.18 -22.38
C ILE A 81 -8.47 5.57 -22.33
N ASN A 82 -7.46 6.34 -21.92
CA ASN A 82 -6.07 5.90 -21.90
C ASN A 82 -5.75 4.93 -20.75
N PHE A 83 -6.65 4.78 -19.78
CA PHE A 83 -6.47 3.89 -18.63
C PHE A 83 -7.66 2.95 -18.47
N PRO A 84 -7.43 1.67 -18.15
CA PRO A 84 -8.50 0.77 -17.78
C PRO A 84 -9.30 1.33 -16.61
N ARG A 85 -10.64 1.28 -16.71
CA ARG A 85 -11.55 1.74 -15.64
C ARG A 85 -11.19 1.14 -14.28
N ARG A 86 -10.80 -0.14 -14.24
CA ARG A 86 -10.34 -0.83 -13.02
C ARG A 86 -9.21 -0.10 -12.31
N SER A 87 -8.22 0.42 -13.06
CA SER A 87 -7.08 1.15 -12.50
C SER A 87 -7.52 2.49 -11.89
N ILE A 88 -8.45 3.18 -12.54
CA ILE A 88 -9.00 4.45 -12.05
C ILE A 88 -9.77 4.22 -10.75
N TYR A 89 -10.66 3.22 -10.70
CA TYR A 89 -11.37 2.87 -9.47
C TYR A 89 -10.43 2.41 -8.35
N TYR A 90 -9.37 1.66 -8.69
CA TYR A 90 -8.35 1.27 -7.72
C TYR A 90 -7.68 2.50 -7.10
N TRP A 91 -7.28 3.50 -7.90
CA TRP A 91 -6.67 4.72 -7.39
C TRP A 91 -7.65 5.58 -6.59
N LEU A 92 -8.92 5.68 -7.01
CA LEU A 92 -9.97 6.36 -6.24
C LEU A 92 -10.17 5.71 -4.87
N LYS A 93 -10.22 4.37 -4.83
CA LYS A 93 -10.31 3.63 -3.57
C LYS A 93 -9.09 3.90 -2.70
N ALA A 94 -7.88 3.80 -3.27
CA ALA A 94 -6.64 4.04 -2.54
C ALA A 94 -6.56 5.47 -1.99
N TRP A 95 -7.07 6.46 -2.74
CA TRP A 95 -7.20 7.84 -2.26
C TRP A 95 -8.08 7.91 -1.02
N ARG A 96 -9.28 7.33 -1.05
CA ARG A 96 -10.22 7.37 0.09
C ARG A 96 -9.69 6.61 1.29
N ASP A 97 -9.08 5.45 1.08
CA ASP A 97 -8.45 4.65 2.13
C ASP A 97 -7.31 5.45 2.81
N ALA A 98 -6.50 6.17 2.03
CA ALA A 98 -5.42 7.01 2.54
C ALA A 98 -5.92 8.29 3.23
N GLU A 99 -7.00 8.88 2.74
CA GLU A 99 -7.66 10.03 3.37
C GLU A 99 -8.22 9.66 4.73
N LEU A 100 -8.86 8.49 4.85
CA LEU A 100 -9.36 7.95 6.11
C LEU A 100 -8.21 7.67 7.10
N LYS A 101 -7.10 7.11 6.62
CA LYS A 101 -5.99 6.67 7.47
C LYS A 101 -5.01 7.78 7.86
N TYR A 102 -4.64 8.62 6.89
CA TYR A 102 -3.56 9.60 7.00
C TYR A 102 -4.05 11.05 6.88
N GLY A 103 -5.35 11.28 6.66
CA GLY A 103 -5.92 12.61 6.43
C GLY A 103 -5.54 13.22 5.08
N ILE A 104 -4.69 12.55 4.29
CA ILE A 104 -4.18 13.01 3.00
C ILE A 104 -4.34 11.89 1.97
N GLY A 105 -5.34 12.02 1.08
CA GLY A 105 -5.62 11.02 0.05
C GLY A 105 -4.49 10.83 -0.98
N TYR A 106 -3.68 11.87 -1.20
CA TYR A 106 -2.55 11.82 -2.13
C TYR A 106 -1.55 10.70 -1.83
N ILE A 107 -1.38 10.34 -0.55
CA ILE A 107 -0.51 9.22 -0.13
C ILE A 107 -0.94 7.90 -0.76
N GLY A 108 -2.25 7.70 -0.96
CA GLY A 108 -2.80 6.51 -1.59
C GLY A 108 -2.39 6.37 -3.07
N LEU A 109 -1.91 7.44 -3.70
CA LEU A 109 -1.47 7.43 -5.09
C LEU A 109 0.00 7.05 -5.25
N LEU A 110 0.78 7.08 -4.16
CA LEU A 110 2.19 6.69 -4.22
C LEU A 110 2.33 5.24 -4.70
N PRO A 111 3.18 4.97 -5.72
CA PRO A 111 3.46 3.61 -6.14
C PRO A 111 4.23 2.86 -5.05
N ASN A 112 3.89 1.59 -4.88
CA ASN A 112 4.51 0.76 -3.86
C ASN A 112 5.80 0.09 -4.36
N TYR A 113 6.62 0.77 -5.17
CA TYR A 113 7.77 0.17 -5.88
C TYR A 113 8.74 -0.52 -4.92
N LYS A 114 8.99 0.09 -3.76
CA LYS A 114 9.85 -0.47 -2.71
C LYS A 114 9.32 -1.79 -2.12
N LYS A 115 8.00 -2.03 -2.19
CA LYS A 115 7.34 -3.27 -1.73
C LYS A 115 7.10 -4.29 -2.84
N ARG A 116 7.54 -4.02 -4.07
CA ARG A 116 7.45 -4.97 -5.18
C ARG A 116 8.70 -5.85 -5.22
N GLY A 117 8.48 -7.12 -5.58
CA GLY A 117 9.51 -8.13 -5.74
C GLY A 117 9.79 -8.95 -4.48
N ASN A 118 10.44 -10.09 -4.67
CA ASN A 118 10.86 -11.00 -3.60
C ASN A 118 12.25 -10.59 -3.08
N ARG A 119 12.33 -9.43 -2.40
CA ARG A 119 13.61 -8.88 -1.89
C ARG A 119 14.11 -9.58 -0.63
N SER A 120 13.22 -10.26 0.09
CA SER A 120 13.60 -11.20 1.14
C SER A 120 14.00 -12.52 0.48
N ASN A 121 15.22 -12.99 0.74
CA ASN A 121 15.64 -14.27 0.21
C ASN A 121 14.76 -15.38 0.82
N LYS A 122 14.17 -16.22 -0.03
CA LYS A 122 13.32 -17.35 0.41
C LYS A 122 14.16 -18.52 0.91
N LEU A 123 15.42 -18.58 0.50
CA LEU A 123 16.36 -19.62 0.89
C LEU A 123 17.01 -19.23 2.21
N THR A 124 17.05 -20.18 3.13
CA THR A 124 17.80 -20.03 4.39
C THR A 124 19.30 -20.00 4.08
N THR A 125 20.07 -19.34 4.94
CA THR A 125 21.54 -19.25 4.78
C THR A 125 22.20 -20.62 4.66
N ALA A 126 21.69 -21.63 5.37
CA ALA A 126 22.19 -23.00 5.30
C ALA A 126 22.03 -23.62 3.90
N VAL A 127 20.88 -23.39 3.26
CA VAL A 127 20.62 -23.87 1.89
C VAL A 127 21.52 -23.17 0.88
N LEU A 128 21.76 -21.86 1.06
CA LEU A 128 22.68 -21.11 0.20
C LEU A 128 24.12 -21.61 0.31
N GLN A 129 24.60 -21.83 1.54
CA GLN A 129 25.95 -22.37 1.77
C GLN A 129 26.13 -23.74 1.15
N LEU A 130 25.11 -24.60 1.24
CA LEU A 130 25.12 -25.91 0.63
C LEU A 130 25.19 -25.85 -0.91
N ILE A 131 24.41 -24.94 -1.52
CA ILE A 131 24.46 -24.69 -2.97
C ILE A 131 25.85 -24.18 -3.38
N GLU A 132 26.41 -23.22 -2.64
CA GLU A 132 27.74 -22.63 -2.90
C GLU A 132 28.85 -23.69 -2.85
N GLU A 133 28.82 -24.53 -1.82
CA GLU A 133 29.75 -25.65 -1.65
C GLU A 133 29.67 -26.62 -2.84
N PHE A 134 28.45 -26.94 -3.27
CA PHE A 134 28.22 -27.87 -4.37
C PHE A 134 28.66 -27.29 -5.73
N ILE A 135 28.39 -25.99 -5.96
CA ILE A 135 28.85 -25.28 -7.15
C ILE A 135 30.38 -25.33 -7.22
N SER A 136 31.08 -25.00 -6.13
CA SER A 136 32.54 -24.98 -6.10
C SER A 136 33.15 -26.38 -6.29
N LYS A 137 32.59 -27.40 -5.65
CA LYS A 137 33.20 -28.75 -5.60
C LYS A 137 32.83 -29.64 -6.77
N ASP A 138 31.63 -29.52 -7.32
CA ASP A 138 31.13 -30.42 -8.37
C ASP A 138 31.06 -29.73 -9.73
N TYR A 139 30.44 -28.54 -9.80
CA TYR A 139 30.20 -27.83 -11.06
C TYR A 139 31.45 -27.11 -11.60
N GLU A 140 32.12 -26.33 -10.74
CA GLU A 140 33.35 -25.60 -11.08
C GLU A 140 34.61 -26.48 -10.98
N SER A 141 34.43 -27.78 -10.77
CA SER A 141 35.54 -28.72 -10.75
C SER A 141 36.22 -28.82 -12.12
N LEU A 142 37.52 -29.17 -12.11
CA LEU A 142 38.32 -29.42 -13.32
C LEU A 142 37.73 -30.52 -14.24
N LYS A 143 36.73 -31.28 -13.76
CA LYS A 143 36.00 -32.30 -14.52
C LYS A 143 34.94 -31.72 -15.46
N GLN A 144 34.65 -30.40 -15.40
CA GLN A 144 33.72 -29.69 -16.28
C GLN A 144 32.37 -30.39 -16.47
N LYS A 145 31.72 -30.80 -15.36
CA LYS A 145 30.37 -31.37 -15.43
C LYS A 145 29.39 -30.33 -15.96
N GLY A 146 28.43 -30.77 -16.76
CA GLY A 146 27.33 -29.91 -17.21
C GLY A 146 26.41 -29.52 -16.05
N LYS A 147 25.79 -28.33 -16.12
CA LYS A 147 24.92 -27.78 -15.06
C LYS A 147 23.85 -28.77 -14.58
N PHE A 148 23.23 -29.49 -15.52
CA PHE A 148 22.19 -30.48 -15.22
C PHE A 148 22.75 -31.67 -14.44
N ALA A 149 23.92 -32.18 -14.79
CA ALA A 149 24.53 -33.32 -14.11
C ALA A 149 24.91 -32.98 -12.66
N SER A 150 25.45 -31.79 -12.43
CA SER A 150 25.73 -31.30 -11.08
C SER A 150 24.46 -31.07 -10.27
N TYR A 151 23.42 -30.46 -10.86
CA TYR A 151 22.14 -30.30 -10.19
C TYR A 151 21.47 -31.64 -9.84
N SER A 152 21.48 -32.62 -10.76
CA SER A 152 20.95 -33.96 -10.50
C SER A 152 21.70 -34.67 -9.36
N ALA A 153 23.01 -34.48 -9.27
CA ALA A 153 23.81 -35.01 -8.16
C ALA A 153 23.42 -34.33 -6.83
N LEU A 154 23.28 -33.00 -6.80
CA LEU A 154 22.80 -32.27 -5.62
C LEU A 154 21.41 -32.76 -5.17
N CYS A 155 20.47 -32.94 -6.09
CA CYS A 155 19.13 -33.45 -5.78
C CYS A 155 19.13 -34.89 -5.28
N GLY A 156 20.09 -35.72 -5.72
CA GLY A 156 20.27 -37.09 -5.24
C GLY A 156 20.88 -37.15 -3.84
N GLU A 157 21.87 -36.31 -3.56
CA GLU A 157 22.56 -36.25 -2.26
C GLU A 157 21.72 -35.53 -1.19
N HIS A 158 20.87 -34.60 -1.60
CA HIS A 158 20.03 -33.80 -0.72
C HIS A 158 18.56 -33.83 -1.16
N PRO A 159 17.76 -34.79 -0.66
CA PRO A 159 16.35 -34.99 -1.07
C PRO A 159 15.44 -33.79 -0.85
N ILE A 160 15.80 -32.88 0.07
CA ILE A 160 15.10 -31.61 0.32
C ILE A 160 14.97 -30.79 -0.98
N PHE A 161 15.97 -30.84 -1.87
CA PHE A 161 15.89 -30.12 -3.16
C PHE A 161 15.01 -30.82 -4.19
N ALA A 162 14.86 -32.15 -4.12
CA ALA A 162 13.94 -32.90 -4.97
C ALA A 162 12.48 -32.59 -4.62
N GLU A 163 12.18 -32.46 -3.33
CA GLU A 163 10.84 -32.11 -2.84
C GLU A 163 10.44 -30.67 -3.21
N ILE A 164 11.38 -29.72 -3.14
CA ILE A 164 11.18 -28.34 -3.60
C ILE A 164 10.94 -28.28 -5.12
N ALA A 165 11.71 -29.04 -5.92
CA ALA A 165 11.56 -29.05 -7.37
C ALA A 165 10.20 -29.62 -7.84
N ILE A 166 9.70 -30.64 -7.15
CA ILE A 166 8.37 -31.23 -7.42
C ILE A 166 7.26 -30.25 -7.03
N HIS A 167 7.40 -29.54 -5.90
CA HIS A 167 6.43 -28.56 -5.44
C HIS A 167 6.39 -27.30 -6.32
N GLU A 168 7.52 -26.85 -6.88
CA GLU A 168 7.51 -25.74 -7.85
C GLU A 168 6.97 -26.15 -9.23
N CYS A 169 7.20 -27.40 -9.66
CA CYS A 169 6.66 -27.94 -10.91
C CYS A 169 5.13 -28.16 -10.86
N SER A 170 4.57 -28.51 -9.69
CA SER A 170 3.12 -28.63 -9.50
C SER A 170 2.41 -27.28 -9.39
N MET A 171 3.07 -26.27 -8.80
CA MET A 171 2.53 -24.90 -8.68
C MET A 171 2.63 -24.07 -9.98
N GLY A 172 3.46 -24.49 -10.94
CA GLY A 172 3.59 -23.85 -12.26
C GLY A 172 2.51 -24.21 -13.29
N ARG A 173 1.56 -25.10 -12.99
CA ARG A 173 0.46 -25.51 -13.90
C ARG A 173 -0.91 -24.92 -13.58
N ILE A 174 -0.97 -23.82 -12.82
CA ILE A 174 -2.22 -23.07 -12.60
C ILE A 174 -2.04 -21.61 -13.04
N GLN A 175 -1.46 -21.37 -14.22
CA GLN A 175 -1.66 -20.13 -15.01
C GLN A 175 -1.33 -20.42 -16.49
N GLN A 176 -2.22 -21.13 -17.18
CA GLN A 176 -2.46 -20.97 -18.62
C GLN A 176 -3.96 -21.02 -18.87
#